data_AF-A0A1Q6CLA3-F1
#
_entry.id   AF-A0A1Q6CLA3-F1
#
_cell.length_a   1.000
_cell.length_b   1.000
_cell.length_c   1.000
_cell.angle_alpha   90.00
_cell.angle_beta   90.00
_cell.angle_gamma   90.00
#
_symmetry.space_group_name_H-M   'P 1'
#
loop_
_entity.id
_entity.type
_entity.pdbx_description
1 polymer ?
#
loop_
_entity_poly.entity_id
_entity_poly.type
_entity_poly.pdbx_seq_one_letter_code
_entity_poly.pdbx_strand_id
1 'polypeptide(L)'
;MTSVELTQLRRTFPLLNQEINGNEIIYFDNAATTQKPKSVVEAIQTYYQQSNANVHRSAHSLASKATTQFEDTRIAVQQLINAKHSHEIIWTSGTTEAINLVAYSWGRSQLTVGDEIIVSQAEHHANIVPWQQLEKEIGIKLRVIELTETGIIDLRSFESLLSEKTKLVSINHISNVIGKINPVESVIAKAKKVGAKVLLDAAQSIAHLPINVQQLDCDFMVFSAHKMYGPTGVGCLYGKAELLNAMPPYKTGGEMIKKVSFTSGTTFNTLPYKFETGTPNIAGVIGFNAAINFLKLNPKARDKEKALTQYTYQQLLALKPLTLLVAEQPDIGIFSFNIESVHPQDVASYLDSKGVAVRGGHHCAMPLMEYFAVQGCIRVSLALYNTKEEVDKLITLLKSFLTENERSNVTRKTVVLPDDIMPLFAQAKSWDAKHRQIMLLGKTLTAMPDALKTDETLVDGCESDAWLYVYVNDKNEVVIQAFSQAKIIKGLLVIVQKAVNNKPVQYVKSFDFNKYFDSLGLLQHLSPSRGNGLLAIVNKIKRVIAYSDT
;
A
#
# COMPACT_ATOMS: atom_id res chain seq x y z
N MET A 1 -26.66 6.76 9.92
CA MET A 1 -26.64 7.65 8.75
C MET A 1 -27.72 7.17 7.79
N THR A 2 -28.61 8.05 7.32
CA THR A 2 -29.66 7.71 6.35
C THR A 2 -29.10 7.58 4.93
N SER A 3 -29.86 6.98 4.00
CA SER A 3 -29.46 6.91 2.58
C SER A 3 -29.27 8.30 1.94
N VAL A 4 -30.10 9.28 2.34
CA VAL A 4 -29.98 10.67 1.88
C VAL A 4 -28.70 11.33 2.39
N GLU A 5 -28.40 11.20 3.69
CA GLU A 5 -27.16 11.71 4.29
C GLU A 5 -25.93 11.10 3.60
N LEU A 6 -25.96 9.79 3.30
CA LEU A 6 -24.85 9.12 2.62
C LEU A 6 -24.68 9.60 1.17
N THR A 7 -25.78 9.80 0.45
CA THR A 7 -25.72 10.32 -0.93
C THR A 7 -25.10 11.72 -0.95
N GLN A 8 -25.46 12.57 0.01
CA GLN A 8 -24.87 13.90 0.17
C GLN A 8 -23.38 13.81 0.53
N LEU A 9 -23.00 12.94 1.46
CA LEU A 9 -21.61 12.69 1.82
C LEU A 9 -20.78 12.25 0.61
N ARG A 10 -21.28 11.29 -0.18
CA ARG A 10 -20.61 10.78 -1.39
C ARG A 10 -20.39 11.88 -2.42
N ARG A 11 -21.35 12.80 -2.60
CA ARG A 11 -21.21 13.94 -3.51
C ARG A 11 -20.05 14.87 -3.12
N THR A 12 -19.61 14.84 -1.86
CA THR A 12 -18.41 15.58 -1.45
C THR A 12 -17.11 14.99 -1.99
N PHE A 13 -17.10 13.80 -2.59
CA PHE A 13 -15.92 13.16 -3.18
C PHE A 13 -16.01 13.22 -4.71
N PRO A 14 -15.35 14.20 -5.38
CA PRO A 14 -15.52 14.40 -6.82
C PRO A 14 -15.16 13.18 -7.66
N LEU A 15 -14.13 12.43 -7.25
CA LEU A 15 -13.67 11.24 -7.99
C LEU A 15 -14.74 10.14 -8.03
N LEU A 16 -15.54 9.97 -6.97
CA LEU A 16 -16.57 8.92 -6.93
C LEU A 16 -17.76 9.20 -7.85
N ASN A 17 -17.83 10.40 -8.46
CA ASN A 17 -18.86 10.76 -9.44
C ASN A 17 -18.38 10.61 -10.89
N GLN A 18 -17.20 10.02 -11.10
CA GLN A 18 -16.64 9.78 -12.43
C GLN A 18 -16.89 8.35 -12.90
N GLU A 19 -16.76 8.14 -14.21
CA GLU A 19 -16.67 6.81 -14.82
C GLU A 19 -15.21 6.47 -15.15
N ILE A 20 -14.83 5.21 -14.97
CA ILE A 20 -13.55 4.66 -15.44
C ILE A 20 -13.84 3.50 -16.37
N ASN A 21 -13.26 3.55 -17.58
CA ASN A 21 -13.47 2.53 -18.62
C ASN A 21 -14.95 2.28 -18.95
N GLY A 22 -15.79 3.33 -18.87
CA GLY A 22 -17.24 3.25 -19.13
C GLY A 22 -18.06 2.61 -18.00
N ASN A 23 -17.50 2.49 -16.78
CA ASN A 23 -18.20 1.98 -15.60
C ASN A 23 -18.17 3.01 -14.47
N GLU A 24 -19.25 3.09 -13.69
CA GLU A 24 -19.25 3.78 -12.40
C GLU A 24 -18.18 3.19 -11.47
N ILE A 25 -17.44 4.06 -10.79
CA ILE A 25 -16.34 3.67 -9.91
C ILE A 25 -16.88 3.12 -8.59
N ILE A 26 -16.48 1.89 -8.25
CA ILE A 26 -16.61 1.34 -6.90
C ILE A 26 -15.22 1.19 -6.31
N TYR A 27 -14.90 2.03 -5.33
CA TYR A 27 -13.56 2.10 -4.77
C TYR A 27 -13.47 1.37 -3.42
N PHE A 28 -12.81 0.22 -3.40
CA PHE A 28 -12.57 -0.64 -2.25
C PHE A 28 -11.07 -0.84 -1.91
N ASP A 29 -10.18 0.08 -2.31
CA ASP A 29 -8.75 0.06 -1.92
C ASP A 29 -8.38 1.19 -0.93
N ASN A 30 -9.31 1.52 -0.05
CA ASN A 30 -9.17 2.58 0.96
C ASN A 30 -8.02 2.38 1.94
N ALA A 31 -7.69 1.13 2.28
CA ALA A 31 -6.55 0.80 3.15
C ALA A 31 -5.18 1.06 2.48
N ALA A 32 -5.15 1.28 1.16
CA ALA A 32 -3.97 1.80 0.47
C ALA A 32 -3.94 3.33 0.53
N THR A 33 -5.02 3.97 0.07
CA THR A 33 -5.23 5.42 0.14
C THR A 33 -6.73 5.68 0.03
N THR A 34 -7.25 6.65 0.77
CA THR A 34 -8.67 7.01 0.66
C THR A 34 -8.88 8.03 -0.45
N GLN A 35 -10.11 8.23 -0.90
CA GLN A 35 -10.45 9.38 -1.75
C GLN A 35 -10.51 10.66 -0.91
N LYS A 36 -10.48 11.82 -1.59
CA LYS A 36 -10.34 13.13 -0.95
C LYS A 36 -11.66 13.90 -1.07
N PRO A 37 -12.22 14.42 0.03
CA PRO A 37 -13.39 15.26 -0.03
C PRO A 37 -13.03 16.61 -0.66
N LYS A 38 -14.03 17.27 -1.23
CA LYS A 38 -13.90 18.55 -1.94
C LYS A 38 -13.23 19.61 -1.06
N SER A 39 -13.55 19.63 0.24
CA SER A 39 -12.96 20.55 1.22
C SER A 39 -11.43 20.44 1.31
N VAL A 40 -10.86 19.25 1.17
CA VAL A 40 -9.40 19.03 1.18
C VAL A 40 -8.77 19.55 -0.11
N VAL A 41 -9.39 19.27 -1.26
CA VAL A 41 -8.93 19.75 -2.57
C VAL A 41 -8.99 21.28 -2.63
N GLU A 42 -10.09 21.86 -2.19
CA GLU A 42 -10.30 23.31 -2.13
C GLU A 42 -9.32 23.98 -1.18
N ALA A 43 -9.04 23.42 0.00
CA ALA A 43 -8.06 23.99 0.92
C ALA A 43 -6.67 24.12 0.30
N ILE A 44 -6.22 23.10 -0.43
CA ILE A 44 -4.94 23.11 -1.17
C ILE A 44 -4.98 24.15 -2.29
N GLN A 45 -6.06 24.18 -3.08
CA GLN A 45 -6.22 25.14 -4.17
C GLN A 45 -6.23 26.58 -3.65
N THR A 46 -7.01 26.86 -2.60
CA THR A 46 -7.12 28.17 -1.96
C THR A 46 -5.77 28.64 -1.42
N TYR A 47 -4.99 27.75 -0.79
CA TYR A 47 -3.64 28.09 -0.36
C TYR A 47 -2.80 28.61 -1.53
N TYR A 48 -2.72 27.86 -2.64
CA TYR A 48 -1.91 28.29 -3.79
C TYR A 48 -2.43 29.56 -4.46
N GLN A 49 -3.75 29.76 -4.51
CA GLN A 49 -4.36 30.92 -5.16
C GLN A 49 -4.30 32.19 -4.31
N GLN A 50 -4.30 32.07 -2.97
CA GLN A 50 -4.56 33.21 -2.09
C GLN A 50 -3.57 33.39 -0.95
N SER A 51 -2.73 32.41 -0.61
CA SER A 51 -1.93 32.42 0.62
C SER A 51 -0.53 31.79 0.49
N ASN A 52 -0.08 31.49 -0.73
CA ASN A 52 1.22 30.86 -0.96
C ASN A 52 2.39 31.76 -0.54
N ALA A 53 3.09 31.35 0.50
CA ALA A 53 4.34 31.92 0.97
C ALA A 53 5.09 30.86 1.77
N ASN A 54 6.41 31.01 1.91
CA ASN A 54 7.17 30.17 2.83
C ASN A 54 6.82 30.51 4.29
N VAL A 55 7.03 29.56 5.20
CA VAL A 55 6.65 29.66 6.63
C VAL A 55 7.82 30.07 7.53
N HIS A 56 7.51 30.52 8.76
CA HIS A 56 8.41 30.81 9.89
C HIS A 56 9.38 32.00 9.79
N ARG A 57 10.00 32.29 8.64
CA ARG A 57 11.14 33.25 8.56
C ARG A 57 10.87 34.59 7.89
N SER A 58 9.63 34.87 7.51
CA SER A 58 9.27 36.06 6.72
C SER A 58 8.36 37.01 7.48
N ALA A 59 8.65 38.32 7.43
CA ALA A 59 7.91 39.37 8.14
C ALA A 59 6.67 39.90 7.39
N HIS A 60 6.43 39.46 6.15
CA HIS A 60 5.30 39.94 5.35
C HIS A 60 4.00 39.19 5.67
N SER A 61 2.86 39.87 5.52
CA SER A 61 1.53 39.37 5.90
C SER A 61 1.17 37.99 5.31
N LEU A 62 1.58 37.73 4.06
CA LEU A 62 1.32 36.46 3.39
C LEU A 62 2.02 35.27 4.09
N ALA A 63 3.27 35.45 4.53
CA ALA A 63 4.01 34.42 5.24
C ALA A 63 3.46 34.22 6.66
N SER A 64 3.04 35.29 7.33
CA SER A 64 2.35 35.18 8.62
C SER A 64 1.08 34.35 8.49
N LYS A 65 0.25 34.62 7.47
CA LYS A 65 -0.98 33.87 7.19
C LYS A 65 -0.69 32.40 6.90
N ALA A 66 0.27 32.09 6.02
CA ALA A 66 0.68 30.72 5.71
C ALA A 66 1.19 29.98 6.96
N THR A 67 1.99 30.66 7.78
CA THR A 67 2.55 30.11 9.03
C THR A 67 1.45 29.79 10.03
N THR A 68 0.48 30.68 10.21
CA THR A 68 -0.68 30.42 11.09
C THR A 68 -1.45 29.19 10.60
N GLN A 69 -1.81 29.11 9.32
CA GLN A 69 -2.54 27.96 8.78
C GLN A 69 -1.77 26.63 8.92
N PHE A 70 -0.45 26.68 8.74
CA PHE A 70 0.44 25.54 8.91
C PHE A 70 0.48 25.06 10.37
N GLU A 71 0.68 25.97 11.33
CA GLU A 71 0.76 25.63 12.76
C GLU A 71 -0.60 25.29 13.37
N ASP A 72 -1.71 25.87 12.88
CA ASP A 72 -3.07 25.48 13.25
C ASP A 72 -3.34 24.01 12.93
N THR A 73 -2.75 23.49 11.85
CA THR A 73 -2.82 22.07 11.51
C THR A 73 -2.12 21.22 12.57
N ARG A 74 -0.98 21.68 13.09
CA ARG A 74 -0.23 20.98 14.14
C ARG A 74 -1.04 20.87 15.41
N ILE A 75 -1.73 21.96 15.78
CA ILE A 75 -2.67 21.98 16.90
C ILE A 75 -3.85 21.03 16.63
N ALA A 76 -4.40 21.03 15.41
CA ALA A 76 -5.49 20.12 15.05
C ALA A 76 -5.10 18.64 15.17
N VAL A 77 -3.87 18.28 14.78
CA VAL A 77 -3.31 16.93 14.97
C VAL A 77 -3.09 16.63 16.45
N GLN A 78 -2.51 17.56 17.21
CA GLN A 78 -2.34 17.42 18.64
C GLN A 78 -3.67 17.13 19.36
N GLN A 79 -4.73 17.83 19.00
CA GLN A 79 -6.08 17.59 19.53
C GLN A 79 -6.67 16.26 19.06
N LEU A 80 -6.46 15.88 17.78
CA LEU A 80 -6.99 14.65 17.20
C LEU A 80 -6.54 13.40 17.97
N ILE A 81 -5.28 13.38 18.38
CA ILE A 81 -4.67 12.22 19.08
C ILE A 81 -4.55 12.45 20.58
N ASN A 82 -5.03 13.59 21.08
CA ASN A 82 -4.87 14.07 22.44
C ASN A 82 -3.40 14.04 22.92
N ALA A 83 -2.46 14.56 22.13
CA ALA A 83 -1.09 14.78 22.55
C ALA A 83 -1.01 15.94 23.56
N LYS A 84 0.01 15.94 24.43
CA LYS A 84 0.12 16.92 25.50
C LYS A 84 0.49 18.30 24.96
N HIS A 85 1.39 18.33 23.98
CA HIS A 85 1.86 19.58 23.37
C HIS A 85 1.94 19.48 21.84
N SER A 86 1.71 20.59 21.15
CA SER A 86 1.78 20.62 19.67
C SER A 86 3.19 20.39 19.14
N HIS A 87 4.23 20.77 19.89
CA HIS A 87 5.62 20.52 19.50
C HIS A 87 6.04 19.04 19.56
N GLU A 88 5.18 18.16 20.09
CA GLU A 88 5.35 16.70 20.03
C GLU A 88 4.96 16.12 18.66
N ILE A 89 4.37 16.94 17.79
CA ILE A 89 3.93 16.59 16.45
C ILE A 89 4.99 17.04 15.45
N ILE A 90 5.61 16.08 14.76
CA ILE A 90 6.63 16.31 13.74
C ILE A 90 6.06 15.94 12.36
N TRP A 91 6.17 16.86 11.41
CA TRP A 91 5.78 16.63 10.04
C TRP A 91 6.77 15.72 9.31
N THR A 92 6.21 14.75 8.59
CA THR A 92 6.94 13.85 7.69
C THR A 92 6.16 13.72 6.39
N SER A 93 6.70 13.02 5.40
CA SER A 93 6.00 12.65 4.16
C SER A 93 4.98 11.54 4.37
N GLY A 94 5.05 10.80 5.48
CA GLY A 94 4.19 9.67 5.79
C GLY A 94 4.73 8.80 6.93
N THR A 95 3.93 7.82 7.31
CA THR A 95 4.24 6.77 8.32
C THR A 95 5.63 6.17 8.11
N THR A 96 6.00 5.84 6.88
CA THR A 96 7.30 5.25 6.54
C THR A 96 8.47 6.16 6.91
N GLU A 97 8.40 7.45 6.58
CA GLU A 97 9.46 8.39 6.96
C GLU A 97 9.50 8.61 8.47
N ALA A 98 8.34 8.67 9.12
CA ALA A 98 8.25 8.80 10.57
C ALA A 98 8.92 7.64 11.32
N ILE A 99 8.72 6.40 10.86
CA ILE A 99 9.41 5.22 11.43
C ILE A 99 10.91 5.30 11.16
N ASN A 100 11.32 5.67 9.94
CA ASN A 100 12.74 5.84 9.61
C ASN A 100 13.41 6.94 10.42
N LEU A 101 12.70 8.03 10.74
CA LEU A 101 13.18 9.08 11.63
C LEU A 101 13.50 8.51 13.01
N VAL A 102 12.58 7.73 13.60
CA VAL A 102 12.80 7.09 14.90
C VAL A 102 13.96 6.09 14.82
N ALA A 103 13.99 5.22 13.82
CA ALA A 103 15.08 4.26 13.63
C ALA A 103 16.45 4.94 13.49
N TYR A 104 16.53 5.97 12.64
CA TYR A 104 17.77 6.70 12.39
C TYR A 104 18.22 7.49 13.62
N SER A 105 17.32 8.25 14.24
CA SER A 105 17.67 9.19 15.29
C SER A 105 17.72 8.53 16.67
N TRP A 106 16.59 7.98 17.12
CA TRP A 106 16.51 7.29 18.40
C TRP A 106 17.29 5.97 18.35
N GLY A 107 17.02 5.13 17.34
CA GLY A 107 17.63 3.80 17.25
C GLY A 107 19.15 3.85 17.24
N ARG A 108 19.77 4.66 16.37
CA ARG A 108 21.25 4.75 16.29
C ARG A 108 21.91 5.42 17.49
N SER A 109 21.18 6.21 18.28
CA SER A 109 21.75 6.88 19.46
C SER A 109 21.53 6.12 20.76
N GLN A 110 20.58 5.19 20.81
CA GLN A 110 20.17 4.50 22.03
C GLN A 110 20.48 3.00 22.01
N LEU A 111 20.61 2.38 20.84
CA LEU A 111 20.80 0.94 20.71
C LEU A 111 22.27 0.56 20.58
N THR A 112 22.60 -0.61 21.12
CA THR A 112 23.92 -1.22 21.11
C THR A 112 23.84 -2.68 20.67
N VAL A 113 24.99 -3.30 20.41
CA VAL A 113 25.07 -4.71 19.99
C VAL A 113 24.32 -5.61 20.97
N GLY A 114 23.44 -6.46 20.45
CA GLY A 114 22.69 -7.43 21.25
C GLY A 114 21.42 -6.89 21.94
N ASP A 115 21.13 -5.58 21.86
CA ASP A 115 19.81 -5.05 22.21
C ASP A 115 18.73 -5.64 21.29
N GLU A 116 17.49 -5.68 21.78
CA GLU A 116 16.37 -6.31 21.08
C GLU A 116 15.30 -5.28 20.69
N ILE A 117 14.80 -5.40 19.47
CA ILE A 117 13.55 -4.77 19.02
C ILE A 117 12.54 -5.87 18.77
N ILE A 118 11.33 -5.70 19.30
CA ILE A 118 10.22 -6.62 19.08
C ILE A 118 9.22 -6.00 18.08
N VAL A 119 8.83 -6.77 17.06
CA VAL A 119 7.78 -6.44 16.08
C VAL A 119 6.74 -7.56 16.02
N SER A 120 5.58 -7.36 15.38
CA SER A 120 4.61 -8.45 15.15
C SER A 120 4.75 -9.11 13.77
N GLN A 121 4.25 -10.34 13.62
CA GLN A 121 4.17 -11.02 12.32
C GLN A 121 3.32 -10.23 11.28
N ALA A 122 2.36 -9.44 11.75
CA ALA A 122 1.41 -8.71 10.93
C ALA A 122 1.86 -7.29 10.56
N GLU A 123 3.11 -6.93 10.82
CA GLU A 123 3.63 -5.60 10.49
C GLU A 123 3.64 -5.32 8.98
N HIS A 124 3.37 -4.06 8.64
CA HIS A 124 3.65 -3.55 7.30
C HIS A 124 5.17 -3.42 7.12
N HIS A 125 5.70 -3.59 5.90
CA HIS A 125 7.14 -3.50 5.60
C HIS A 125 7.82 -2.23 6.11
N ALA A 126 7.07 -1.11 6.10
CA ALA A 126 7.52 0.17 6.67
C ALA A 126 7.89 0.10 8.16
N ASN A 127 7.30 -0.83 8.91
CA ASN A 127 7.58 -1.10 10.31
C ASN A 127 8.41 -2.40 10.53
N ILE A 128 9.12 -2.86 9.49
CA ILE A 128 10.03 -4.02 9.55
C ILE A 128 11.41 -3.60 9.05
N VAL A 129 11.48 -3.10 7.81
CA VAL A 129 12.73 -2.86 7.08
C VAL A 129 13.66 -1.88 7.82
N PRO A 130 13.20 -0.77 8.43
CA PRO A 130 14.09 0.13 9.16
C PRO A 130 14.81 -0.57 10.32
N TRP A 131 14.13 -1.48 11.02
CA TRP A 131 14.70 -2.23 12.13
C TRP A 131 15.70 -3.29 11.66
N GLN A 132 15.41 -3.95 10.53
CA GLN A 132 16.37 -4.86 9.89
C GLN A 132 17.66 -4.15 9.43
N GLN A 133 17.58 -2.88 9.03
CA GLN A 133 18.79 -2.10 8.75
C GLN A 133 19.61 -1.88 10.01
N LEU A 134 18.98 -1.54 11.15
CA LEU A 134 19.69 -1.41 12.43
C LEU A 134 20.27 -2.73 12.90
N GLU A 135 19.61 -3.87 12.66
CA GLU A 135 20.16 -5.20 12.93
C GLU A 135 21.46 -5.44 12.16
N LYS A 136 21.53 -5.04 10.89
CA LYS A 136 22.75 -5.14 10.07
C LYS A 136 23.84 -4.15 10.47
N GLU A 137 23.46 -2.91 10.80
CA GLU A 137 24.41 -1.82 11.07
C GLU A 137 24.99 -1.86 12.49
N ILE A 138 24.16 -2.17 13.49
CA ILE A 138 24.50 -2.09 14.92
C ILE A 138 24.67 -3.49 15.52
N GLY A 139 24.03 -4.52 14.97
CA GLY A 139 24.02 -5.86 15.56
C GLY A 139 23.00 -6.03 16.68
N ILE A 140 21.90 -5.26 16.65
CA ILE A 140 20.70 -5.56 17.46
C ILE A 140 20.08 -6.90 17.03
N LYS A 141 19.05 -7.37 17.74
CA LYS A 141 18.25 -8.53 17.36
C LYS A 141 16.81 -8.14 17.11
N LEU A 142 16.29 -8.50 15.94
CA LEU A 142 14.87 -8.39 15.66
C LEU A 142 14.13 -9.65 16.16
N ARG A 143 13.15 -9.47 17.04
CA ARG A 143 12.31 -10.53 17.59
C ARG A 143 10.88 -10.35 17.10
N VAL A 144 10.20 -11.43 16.77
CA VAL A 144 8.88 -11.37 16.11
C VAL A 144 7.82 -12.04 16.98
N ILE A 145 6.75 -11.32 17.29
CA ILE A 145 5.60 -11.80 18.03
C ILE A 145 4.69 -12.58 17.07
N GLU A 146 4.28 -13.77 17.50
CA GLU A 146 3.31 -14.59 16.78
C GLU A 146 1.88 -14.03 16.92
N LEU A 147 0.97 -14.55 16.10
CA LEU A 147 -0.44 -14.18 16.13
C LEU A 147 -1.26 -15.31 16.73
N THR A 148 -2.34 -14.94 17.40
CA THR A 148 -3.43 -15.86 17.70
C THR A 148 -4.11 -16.36 16.43
N GLU A 149 -4.93 -17.40 16.53
CA GLU A 149 -5.76 -17.89 15.41
C GLU A 149 -6.72 -16.82 14.84
N THR A 150 -7.05 -15.81 15.64
CA THR A 150 -7.91 -14.69 15.24
C THR A 150 -7.13 -13.59 14.50
N GLY A 151 -5.81 -13.69 14.45
CA GLY A 151 -4.90 -12.79 13.74
C GLY A 151 -4.39 -11.60 14.56
N ILE A 152 -4.77 -11.46 15.83
CA ILE A 152 -4.18 -10.43 16.71
C ILE A 152 -2.90 -10.94 17.38
N ILE A 153 -2.06 -10.01 17.86
CA ILE A 153 -0.88 -10.30 18.69
C ILE A 153 -1.21 -11.31 19.80
N ASP A 154 -0.46 -12.42 19.87
CA ASP A 154 -0.50 -13.33 21.01
C ASP A 154 0.30 -12.76 22.18
N LEU A 155 -0.39 -12.41 23.25
CA LEU A 155 0.23 -11.88 24.46
C LEU A 155 1.15 -12.89 25.16
N ARG A 156 0.92 -14.21 25.00
CA ARG A 156 1.81 -15.24 25.56
C ARG A 156 3.13 -15.28 24.81
N SER A 157 3.08 -15.34 23.47
CA SER A 157 4.25 -15.18 22.61
C SER A 157 5.01 -13.89 22.98
N PHE A 158 4.31 -12.75 23.05
CA PHE A 158 4.93 -11.47 23.41
C PHE A 158 5.64 -11.50 24.77
N GLU A 159 4.99 -12.02 25.81
CA GLU A 159 5.57 -12.11 27.15
C GLU A 159 6.83 -12.98 27.19
N SER A 160 6.89 -14.05 26.40
CA SER A 160 8.06 -14.92 26.30
C SER A 160 9.27 -14.25 25.62
N LEU A 161 9.04 -13.21 24.83
CA LEU A 161 10.08 -12.47 24.11
C LEU A 161 10.66 -11.31 24.92
N LEU A 162 9.92 -10.81 25.91
CA LEU A 162 10.34 -9.66 26.70
C LEU A 162 11.55 -9.99 27.57
N SER A 163 12.56 -9.12 27.52
CA SER A 163 13.77 -9.22 28.33
C SER A 163 14.31 -7.83 28.70
N GLU A 164 15.32 -7.78 29.57
CA GLU A 164 16.06 -6.54 29.87
C GLU A 164 16.80 -5.95 28.64
N LYS A 165 17.01 -6.77 27.61
CA LYS A 165 17.60 -6.35 26.33
C LYS A 165 16.56 -5.72 25.40
N THR A 166 15.27 -5.92 25.65
CA THR A 166 14.22 -5.28 24.87
C THR A 166 14.25 -3.77 25.06
N LYS A 167 14.59 -3.01 24.01
CA LYS A 167 14.66 -1.54 24.06
C LYS A 167 13.49 -0.88 23.36
N LEU A 168 12.92 -1.53 22.34
CA LEU A 168 11.76 -1.03 21.61
C LEU A 168 10.79 -2.17 21.29
N VAL A 169 9.50 -1.89 21.43
CA VAL A 169 8.41 -2.68 20.84
C VAL A 169 7.74 -1.82 19.77
N SER A 170 7.78 -2.24 18.52
CA SER A 170 7.21 -1.51 17.39
C SER A 170 6.09 -2.32 16.75
N ILE A 171 4.85 -1.91 16.97
CA ILE A 171 3.67 -2.70 16.56
C ILE A 171 2.63 -1.86 15.85
N ASN A 172 1.87 -2.48 14.95
CA ASN A 172 0.69 -1.87 14.36
C ASN A 172 -0.50 -1.86 15.32
N HIS A 173 -1.29 -0.79 15.28
CA HIS A 173 -2.55 -0.71 16.01
C HIS A 173 -3.62 -1.56 15.33
N ILE A 174 -3.68 -1.48 14.00
CA ILE A 174 -4.56 -2.29 13.16
C ILE A 174 -3.75 -2.81 11.98
N SER A 175 -3.85 -4.10 11.70
CA SER A 175 -3.24 -4.66 10.49
C SER A 175 -3.93 -4.18 9.23
N ASN A 176 -3.14 -3.77 8.24
CA ASN A 176 -3.62 -3.35 6.93
C ASN A 176 -4.12 -4.50 6.03
N VAL A 177 -4.02 -5.74 6.50
CA VAL A 177 -4.42 -6.94 5.76
C VAL A 177 -5.65 -7.56 6.41
N ILE A 178 -5.59 -7.88 7.69
CA ILE A 178 -6.64 -8.63 8.37
C ILE A 178 -7.71 -7.72 9.03
N GLY A 179 -7.46 -6.42 9.16
CA GLY A 179 -8.44 -5.48 9.73
C GLY A 179 -8.74 -5.69 11.22
N LYS A 180 -7.90 -6.43 11.93
CA LYS A 180 -8.01 -6.69 13.38
C LYS A 180 -7.26 -5.64 14.19
N ILE A 181 -7.84 -5.22 15.32
CA ILE A 181 -7.25 -4.30 16.30
C ILE A 181 -6.41 -5.11 17.29
N ASN A 182 -5.15 -4.74 17.45
CA ASN A 182 -4.27 -5.36 18.44
C ASN A 182 -4.57 -4.87 19.87
N PRO A 183 -4.31 -5.68 20.91
CA PRO A 183 -4.46 -5.30 22.31
C PRO A 183 -3.32 -4.37 22.78
N VAL A 184 -3.20 -3.20 22.16
CA VAL A 184 -2.06 -2.29 22.29
C VAL A 184 -1.84 -1.79 23.72
N GLU A 185 -2.90 -1.58 24.50
CA GLU A 185 -2.80 -1.16 25.90
C GLU A 185 -2.06 -2.21 26.74
N SER A 186 -2.37 -3.49 26.51
CA SER A 186 -1.72 -4.60 27.22
C SER A 186 -0.26 -4.75 26.79
N VAL A 187 0.02 -4.58 25.49
CA VAL A 187 1.38 -4.61 24.96
C VAL A 187 2.21 -3.47 25.55
N ILE A 188 1.69 -2.24 25.53
CA ILE A 188 2.38 -1.06 26.06
C ILE A 188 2.68 -1.23 27.56
N ALA A 189 1.68 -1.65 28.34
CA ALA A 189 1.87 -1.85 29.78
C ALA A 189 2.95 -2.88 30.09
N LYS A 190 3.05 -3.98 29.33
CA LYS A 190 4.06 -5.03 29.52
C LYS A 190 5.45 -4.60 29.02
N ALA A 191 5.55 -3.94 27.86
CA ALA A 191 6.80 -3.40 27.34
C ALA A 191 7.46 -2.44 28.34
N LYS A 192 6.67 -1.54 28.93
CA LYS A 192 7.16 -0.57 29.91
C LYS A 192 7.69 -1.20 31.20
N LYS A 193 7.19 -2.37 31.61
CA LYS A 193 7.70 -3.08 32.80
C LYS A 193 9.16 -3.51 32.66
N VAL A 194 9.65 -3.72 31.43
CA VAL A 194 11.06 -4.02 31.16
C VAL A 194 11.86 -2.79 30.71
N GLY A 195 11.24 -1.60 30.76
CA GLY A 195 11.87 -0.34 30.36
C GLY A 195 11.90 -0.08 28.84
N ALA A 196 11.28 -0.95 28.04
CA ALA A 196 11.22 -0.78 26.58
C ALA A 196 10.32 0.40 26.20
N LYS A 197 10.70 1.11 25.14
CA LYS A 197 9.87 2.12 24.50
C LYS A 197 8.86 1.46 23.56
N VAL A 198 7.77 2.16 23.23
CA VAL A 198 6.77 1.67 22.27
C VAL A 198 6.54 2.64 21.12
N LEU A 199 6.70 2.15 19.89
CA LEU A 199 6.25 2.80 18.68
C LEU A 199 4.96 2.14 18.18
N LEU A 200 3.91 2.95 18.00
CA LEU A 200 2.62 2.50 17.49
C LEU A 200 2.41 2.95 16.04
N ASP A 201 2.33 2.00 15.11
CA ASP A 201 1.89 2.27 13.73
C ASP A 201 0.35 2.40 13.69
N ALA A 202 -0.10 3.66 13.61
CA ALA A 202 -1.51 4.04 13.60
C ALA A 202 -2.03 4.35 12.18
N ALA A 203 -1.29 3.97 11.12
CA ALA A 203 -1.64 4.32 9.74
C ALA A 203 -3.04 3.84 9.31
N GLN A 204 -3.54 2.74 9.89
CA GLN A 204 -4.89 2.24 9.68
C GLN A 204 -5.86 2.59 10.82
N SER A 205 -5.40 2.97 12.01
CA SER A 205 -6.33 3.28 13.10
C SER A 205 -6.78 4.73 13.09
N ILE A 206 -5.96 5.67 12.60
CA ILE A 206 -6.20 7.11 12.74
C ILE A 206 -7.51 7.60 12.10
N ALA A 207 -8.00 6.93 11.06
CA ALA A 207 -9.27 7.26 10.40
C ALA A 207 -10.49 6.58 11.04
N HIS A 208 -10.28 5.50 11.79
CA HIS A 208 -11.34 4.56 12.18
C HIS A 208 -11.56 4.49 13.71
N LEU A 209 -10.56 4.87 14.51
CA LEU A 209 -10.60 4.83 15.98
C LEU A 209 -10.30 6.20 16.57
N PRO A 210 -10.97 6.60 17.68
CA PRO A 210 -10.50 7.66 18.53
C PRO A 210 -9.20 7.20 19.19
N ILE A 211 -8.21 8.10 19.23
CA ILE A 211 -6.91 7.80 19.79
C ILE A 211 -6.60 8.84 20.85
N ASN A 212 -6.10 8.37 22.00
CA ASN A 212 -5.61 9.21 23.08
C ASN A 212 -4.22 8.73 23.47
N VAL A 213 -3.18 9.36 22.92
CA VAL A 213 -1.79 8.94 23.14
C VAL A 213 -1.33 9.13 24.58
N GLN A 214 -1.93 10.07 25.32
CA GLN A 214 -1.67 10.23 26.75
C GLN A 214 -2.22 9.04 27.56
N GLN A 215 -3.40 8.52 27.20
CA GLN A 215 -3.99 7.36 27.86
C GLN A 215 -3.32 6.05 27.44
N LEU A 216 -3.04 5.88 26.14
CA LEU A 216 -2.31 4.72 25.63
C LEU A 216 -0.89 4.67 26.18
N ASP A 217 -0.30 5.85 26.43
CA ASP A 217 1.05 6.03 26.94
C ASP A 217 2.15 5.47 26.01
N CYS A 218 1.88 5.36 24.70
CA CYS A 218 2.90 5.03 23.71
C CYS A 218 3.97 6.14 23.65
N ASP A 219 5.21 5.78 23.34
CA ASP A 219 6.33 6.72 23.33
C ASP A 219 6.47 7.42 21.97
N PHE A 220 6.12 6.71 20.90
CA PHE A 220 5.97 7.21 19.55
C PHE A 220 4.66 6.71 18.92
N MET A 221 4.06 7.52 18.06
CA MET A 221 2.95 7.09 17.20
C MET A 221 3.09 7.71 15.81
N VAL A 222 2.80 6.92 14.78
CA VAL A 222 3.01 7.33 13.38
C VAL A 222 1.76 7.10 12.54
N PHE A 223 1.48 8.01 11.59
CA PHE A 223 0.38 7.84 10.63
C PHE A 223 0.54 8.72 9.39
N SER A 224 -0.23 8.40 8.34
CA SER A 224 -0.23 9.11 7.06
C SER A 224 -1.58 9.77 6.78
N ALA A 225 -1.57 11.03 6.33
CA ALA A 225 -2.80 11.76 6.02
C ALA A 225 -3.60 11.11 4.87
N HIS A 226 -2.91 10.54 3.88
CA HIS A 226 -3.56 9.97 2.70
C HIS A 226 -4.45 8.73 2.98
N LYS A 227 -4.34 8.13 4.16
CA LYS A 227 -5.22 7.06 4.65
C LYS A 227 -6.38 7.56 5.51
N MET A 228 -6.47 8.87 5.73
CA MET A 228 -7.52 9.53 6.49
C MET A 228 -8.07 10.74 5.74
N TYR A 229 -8.33 10.55 4.44
CA TYR A 229 -8.96 11.53 3.54
C TYR A 229 -8.11 12.76 3.21
N GLY A 230 -6.90 12.86 3.76
CA GLY A 230 -5.95 13.93 3.52
C GLY A 230 -5.06 13.72 2.29
N PRO A 231 -4.19 14.68 2.00
CA PRO A 231 -3.31 14.65 0.84
C PRO A 231 -2.19 13.62 0.97
N THR A 232 -1.56 13.30 -0.16
CA THR A 232 -0.31 12.54 -0.22
C THR A 232 0.88 13.41 0.20
N GLY A 233 2.02 12.77 0.51
CA GLY A 233 3.26 13.47 0.84
C GLY A 233 3.23 14.23 2.18
N VAL A 234 2.29 13.89 3.07
CA VAL A 234 2.26 14.36 4.46
C VAL A 234 1.81 13.26 5.40
N GLY A 235 2.50 13.16 6.52
CA GLY A 235 2.22 12.30 7.66
C GLY A 235 2.75 12.93 8.93
N CYS A 236 2.67 12.18 10.00
CA CYS A 236 2.96 12.65 11.35
C CYS A 236 3.75 11.61 12.12
N LEU A 237 4.78 12.07 12.81
CA LEU A 237 5.33 11.42 13.99
C LEU A 237 4.86 12.19 15.22
N TYR A 238 4.12 11.53 16.10
CA TYR A 238 4.03 11.93 17.50
C TYR A 238 5.17 11.27 18.27
N GLY A 239 5.83 12.02 19.14
CA GLY A 239 6.75 11.47 20.13
C GLY A 239 6.73 12.27 21.42
N LYS A 240 6.92 11.62 22.56
CA LYS A 240 7.01 12.34 23.84
C LYS A 240 8.13 13.37 23.80
N ALA A 241 7.86 14.58 24.30
CA ALA A 241 8.80 15.69 24.22
C ALA A 241 10.19 15.36 24.79
N GLU A 242 10.27 14.62 25.89
CA GLU A 242 11.54 14.20 26.50
C GLU A 242 12.41 13.35 25.55
N LEU A 243 11.80 12.43 24.80
CA LEU A 243 12.48 11.55 23.85
C LEU A 243 12.91 12.35 22.62
N LEU A 244 12.00 13.14 22.05
CA LEU A 244 12.29 13.97 20.87
C LEU A 244 13.40 14.99 21.15
N ASN A 245 13.48 15.54 22.37
CA ASN A 245 14.55 16.46 22.74
C ASN A 245 15.92 15.74 22.83
N ALA A 246 15.96 14.52 23.39
CA ALA A 246 17.17 13.71 23.50
C ALA A 246 17.69 13.16 22.15
N MET A 247 16.77 12.86 21.24
CA MET A 247 17.05 12.33 19.90
C MET A 247 17.92 13.28 19.05
N PRO A 248 19.04 12.84 18.44
CA PRO A 248 19.83 13.68 17.53
C PRO A 248 19.06 14.03 16.24
N PRO A 249 19.42 15.07 15.48
CA PRO A 249 18.74 15.36 14.21
C PRO A 249 18.77 14.20 13.21
N TYR A 250 17.71 14.05 12.43
CA TYR A 250 17.58 13.04 11.37
C TYR A 250 18.16 13.52 10.05
N LYS A 251 17.47 14.48 9.42
CA LYS A 251 17.96 15.23 8.26
C LYS A 251 18.57 16.55 8.75
N THR A 252 19.48 17.14 7.98
CA THR A 252 20.15 18.41 8.34
C THR A 252 20.08 19.41 7.18
N GLY A 253 19.84 20.68 7.47
CA GLY A 253 19.72 21.73 6.46
C GLY A 253 19.17 23.05 7.04
N GLY A 254 18.51 23.84 6.19
CA GLY A 254 17.75 25.02 6.63
C GLY A 254 16.57 24.66 7.55
N GLU A 255 15.97 25.67 8.18
CA GLU A 255 14.84 25.58 9.14
C GLU A 255 15.14 24.89 10.50
N MET A 256 15.86 23.78 10.48
CA MET A 256 16.17 22.96 11.66
C MET A 256 17.35 23.42 12.52
N ILE A 257 18.05 24.48 12.09
CA ILE A 257 19.20 25.05 12.79
C ILE A 257 18.81 26.24 13.69
N LYS A 258 19.59 26.47 14.73
CA LYS A 258 19.58 27.71 15.53
C LYS A 258 20.74 28.64 15.12
N LYS A 259 21.93 28.09 14.87
CA LYS A 259 23.13 28.82 14.44
C LYS A 259 23.99 27.91 13.57
N VAL A 260 24.58 28.47 12.52
CA VAL A 260 25.59 27.82 11.67
C VAL A 260 26.82 28.72 11.63
N SER A 261 28.00 28.13 11.83
CA SER A 261 29.29 28.84 11.81
C SER A 261 30.40 27.92 11.32
N PHE A 262 31.26 28.43 10.44
CA PHE A 262 32.44 27.69 9.98
C PHE A 262 33.48 27.46 11.09
N THR A 263 33.48 28.27 12.15
CA THR A 263 34.48 28.22 13.22
C THR A 263 33.98 27.64 14.53
N SER A 264 32.68 27.77 14.83
CA SER A 264 32.07 27.30 16.09
C SER A 264 31.05 26.17 15.90
N GLY A 265 30.93 25.65 14.68
CA GLY A 265 30.02 24.55 14.34
C GLY A 265 28.55 24.98 14.23
N THR A 266 27.67 23.98 14.27
CA THR A 266 26.22 24.14 14.11
C THR A 266 25.49 23.73 15.38
N THR A 267 24.55 24.56 15.81
CA THR A 267 23.59 24.23 16.88
C THR A 267 22.18 24.12 16.31
N PHE A 268 21.40 23.16 16.80
CA PHE A 268 20.08 22.83 16.26
C PHE A 268 18.95 23.59 16.94
N ASN A 269 17.82 23.69 16.23
CA ASN A 269 16.59 24.30 16.70
C ASN A 269 15.89 23.41 17.74
N THR A 270 14.85 23.93 18.37
CA THR A 270 14.01 23.18 19.32
C THR A 270 12.90 22.42 18.60
N LEU A 271 12.14 21.62 19.34
CA LEU A 271 10.95 20.97 18.80
C LEU A 271 9.90 22.01 18.36
N PRO A 272 9.12 21.71 17.31
CA PRO A 272 9.22 20.53 16.44
C PRO A 272 10.30 20.68 15.34
N TYR A 273 10.76 21.91 15.11
CA TYR A 273 11.59 22.32 13.96
C TYR A 273 12.92 21.59 13.82
N LYS A 274 13.48 21.05 14.92
CA LYS A 274 14.67 20.20 14.92
C LYS A 274 14.62 19.06 13.89
N PHE A 275 13.43 18.55 13.59
CA PHE A 275 13.22 17.43 12.68
C PHE A 275 12.55 17.82 11.35
N GLU A 276 12.30 19.11 11.14
CA GLU A 276 11.60 19.63 9.95
C GLU A 276 12.59 20.43 9.11
N THR A 277 13.22 19.74 8.15
CA THR A 277 14.35 20.29 7.40
C THR A 277 13.95 20.89 6.07
N GLY A 278 14.40 22.11 5.80
CA GLY A 278 14.08 22.84 4.58
C GLY A 278 12.60 23.25 4.52
N THR A 279 12.15 23.70 3.35
CA THR A 279 10.76 24.09 3.13
C THR A 279 9.84 22.88 3.26
N PRO A 280 8.85 22.88 4.17
CA PRO A 280 7.94 21.75 4.36
C PRO A 280 6.88 21.68 3.26
N ASN A 281 6.10 20.59 3.24
CA ASN A 281 4.92 20.48 2.39
C ASN A 281 3.75 21.32 2.95
N ILE A 282 3.83 22.64 2.80
CA ILE A 282 2.91 23.62 3.41
C ILE A 282 1.46 23.35 2.95
N ALA A 283 1.25 23.22 1.63
CA ALA A 283 -0.08 23.00 1.06
C ALA A 283 -0.67 21.65 1.53
N GLY A 284 0.15 20.60 1.59
CA GLY A 284 -0.26 19.29 2.09
C GLY A 284 -0.67 19.34 3.56
N VAL A 285 0.09 20.04 4.41
CA VAL A 285 -0.26 20.23 5.83
C VAL A 285 -1.59 21.00 5.95
N ILE A 286 -1.79 22.08 5.21
CA ILE A 286 -3.08 22.81 5.24
C ILE A 286 -4.24 21.93 4.77
N GLY A 287 -4.05 21.15 3.70
CA GLY A 287 -5.03 20.16 3.25
C GLY A 287 -5.29 19.05 4.27
N PHE A 288 -4.30 18.71 5.10
CA PHE A 288 -4.46 17.75 6.19
C PHE A 288 -5.42 18.28 7.26
N ASN A 289 -5.34 19.56 7.63
CA ASN A 289 -6.29 20.16 8.56
C ASN A 289 -7.75 20.04 8.07
N ALA A 290 -7.97 20.29 6.76
CA ALA A 290 -9.28 20.13 6.15
C ALA A 290 -9.81 18.69 6.25
N ALA A 291 -8.93 17.68 6.17
CA ALA A 291 -9.31 16.27 6.33
C ALA A 291 -9.69 15.94 7.78
N ILE A 292 -8.97 16.49 8.76
CA ILE A 292 -9.29 16.35 10.19
C ILE A 292 -10.67 16.98 10.47
N ASN A 293 -10.91 18.18 9.97
CA ASN A 293 -12.20 18.86 10.12
C ASN A 293 -13.33 18.10 9.43
N PHE A 294 -13.08 17.53 8.25
CA PHE A 294 -14.04 16.67 7.58
C PHE A 294 -14.45 15.47 8.43
N LEU A 295 -13.49 14.79 9.07
CA LEU A 295 -13.80 13.67 9.98
C LEU A 295 -14.62 14.14 11.19
N LYS A 296 -14.24 15.25 11.82
CA LYS A 296 -14.96 15.84 12.97
C LYS A 296 -16.43 16.15 12.65
N LEU A 297 -16.72 16.60 11.42
CA LEU A 297 -18.07 16.91 10.96
C LEU A 297 -18.91 15.67 10.62
N ASN A 298 -18.30 14.47 10.59
CA ASN A 298 -18.98 13.23 10.23
C ASN A 298 -18.91 12.16 11.34
N PRO A 299 -19.31 12.47 12.59
CA PRO A 299 -19.15 11.55 13.72
C PRO A 299 -19.95 10.24 13.57
N LYS A 300 -21.08 10.28 12.86
CA LYS A 300 -21.93 9.10 12.56
C LYS A 300 -21.32 8.14 11.53
N ALA A 301 -20.21 8.51 10.90
CA ALA A 301 -19.57 7.67 9.88
C ALA A 301 -19.07 6.34 10.45
N ARG A 302 -18.57 6.35 11.69
CA ARG A 302 -18.00 5.16 12.34
C ARG A 302 -19.04 4.05 12.58
N ASP A 303 -20.21 4.40 13.11
CA ASP A 303 -21.28 3.42 13.34
C ASP A 303 -21.77 2.80 12.03
N LYS A 304 -21.83 3.62 10.97
CA LYS A 304 -22.16 3.15 9.62
C LYS A 304 -21.08 2.22 9.07
N GLU A 305 -19.81 2.57 9.20
CA GLU A 305 -18.70 1.70 8.80
C GLU A 305 -18.76 0.35 9.53
N LYS A 306 -19.07 0.33 10.83
CA LYS A 306 -19.24 -0.90 11.60
C LYS A 306 -20.38 -1.78 11.05
N ALA A 307 -21.55 -1.19 10.78
CA ALA A 307 -22.68 -1.91 10.21
C ALA A 307 -22.38 -2.47 8.81
N LEU A 308 -21.71 -1.68 7.97
CA LEU A 308 -21.30 -2.12 6.63
C LEU A 308 -20.23 -3.22 6.72
N THR A 309 -19.31 -3.12 7.68
CA THR A 309 -18.28 -4.13 7.93
C THR A 309 -18.90 -5.48 8.26
N GLN A 310 -19.86 -5.50 9.17
CA GLN A 310 -20.61 -6.71 9.52
C GLN A 310 -21.36 -7.28 8.32
N TYR A 311 -22.03 -6.44 7.53
CA TYR A 311 -22.75 -6.86 6.34
C TYR A 311 -21.82 -7.50 5.29
N THR A 312 -20.72 -6.83 4.96
CA THR A 312 -19.73 -7.31 3.99
C THR A 312 -19.10 -8.63 4.45
N TYR A 313 -18.76 -8.75 5.73
CA TYR A 313 -18.24 -9.98 6.30
C TYR A 313 -19.20 -11.16 6.06
N GLN A 314 -20.48 -11.01 6.41
CA GLN A 314 -21.48 -12.08 6.24
C GLN A 314 -21.64 -12.47 4.76
N GLN A 315 -21.63 -11.49 3.86
CA GLN A 315 -21.76 -11.77 2.43
C GLN A 315 -20.53 -12.49 1.86
N LEU A 316 -19.32 -12.09 2.25
CA LEU A 316 -18.09 -12.76 1.82
C LEU A 316 -18.00 -14.17 2.40
N LEU A 317 -18.34 -14.36 3.67
CA LEU A 317 -18.30 -15.66 4.34
C LEU A 317 -19.22 -16.71 3.66
N ALA A 318 -20.36 -16.26 3.14
CA ALA A 318 -21.33 -17.08 2.43
C ALA A 318 -20.89 -17.49 1.00
N LEU A 319 -19.86 -16.85 0.44
CA LEU A 319 -19.33 -17.21 -0.87
C LEU A 319 -18.38 -18.39 -0.76
N LYS A 320 -18.65 -19.48 -1.47
CA LYS A 320 -17.73 -20.62 -1.65
C LYS A 320 -17.29 -20.71 -3.12
N PRO A 321 -16.03 -21.06 -3.41
CA PRO A 321 -14.96 -21.52 -2.50
C PRO A 321 -14.06 -20.38 -1.97
N LEU A 322 -14.61 -19.20 -1.65
CA LEU A 322 -13.86 -18.10 -1.03
C LEU A 322 -13.55 -18.43 0.44
N THR A 323 -12.31 -18.13 0.85
CA THR A 323 -11.83 -18.28 2.23
C THR A 323 -11.16 -16.99 2.68
N LEU A 324 -11.65 -16.42 3.79
CA LEU A 324 -11.01 -15.28 4.47
C LEU A 324 -9.68 -15.73 5.09
N LEU A 325 -8.69 -14.84 5.16
CA LEU A 325 -7.38 -15.14 5.77
C LEU A 325 -7.51 -15.42 7.27
N VAL A 326 -8.43 -14.73 7.95
CA VAL A 326 -8.81 -14.99 9.33
C VAL A 326 -10.31 -15.32 9.36
N ALA A 327 -10.68 -16.34 10.13
CA ALA A 327 -12.06 -16.83 10.16
C ALA A 327 -13.01 -15.86 10.86
N GLU A 328 -12.52 -15.08 11.82
CA GLU A 328 -13.33 -14.13 12.57
C GLU A 328 -13.63 -12.84 11.78
N GLN A 329 -14.71 -12.16 12.19
CA GLN A 329 -15.03 -10.85 11.66
C GLN A 329 -13.89 -9.86 11.91
N PRO A 330 -13.48 -9.06 10.89
CA PRO A 330 -12.62 -7.91 11.06
C PRO A 330 -13.24 -6.82 11.94
N ASP A 331 -12.41 -6.10 12.70
CA ASP A 331 -12.87 -5.01 13.58
C ASP A 331 -13.16 -3.73 12.80
N ILE A 332 -12.45 -3.53 11.69
CA ILE A 332 -12.72 -2.47 10.70
C ILE A 332 -12.96 -3.09 9.33
N GLY A 333 -13.47 -2.31 8.38
CA GLY A 333 -13.89 -2.79 7.06
C GLY A 333 -12.75 -3.19 6.12
N ILE A 334 -11.78 -4.00 6.55
CA ILE A 334 -10.73 -4.59 5.72
C ILE A 334 -10.93 -6.11 5.70
N PHE A 335 -11.11 -6.66 4.49
CA PHE A 335 -11.36 -8.08 4.25
C PHE A 335 -10.29 -8.60 3.31
N SER A 336 -9.46 -9.52 3.81
CA SER A 336 -8.51 -10.24 2.99
C SER A 336 -8.95 -11.68 2.79
N PHE A 337 -8.95 -12.14 1.53
CA PHE A 337 -9.42 -13.46 1.17
C PHE A 337 -8.73 -14.04 -0.05
N ASN A 338 -8.81 -15.36 -0.17
CA ASN A 338 -8.41 -16.14 -1.33
C ASN A 338 -9.59 -16.94 -1.89
N ILE A 339 -9.48 -17.30 -3.16
CA ILE A 339 -10.41 -18.22 -3.83
C ILE A 339 -9.58 -19.42 -4.26
N GLU A 340 -10.02 -20.62 -3.90
CA GLU A 340 -9.28 -21.84 -4.20
C GLU A 340 -8.89 -21.94 -5.69
N SER A 341 -7.63 -22.29 -5.95
CA SER A 341 -7.08 -22.44 -7.31
C SER A 341 -7.18 -21.19 -8.21
N VAL A 342 -7.34 -19.99 -7.61
CA VAL A 342 -7.36 -18.72 -8.34
C VAL A 342 -6.30 -17.79 -7.78
N HIS A 343 -5.45 -17.28 -8.66
CA HIS A 343 -4.46 -16.29 -8.28
C HIS A 343 -5.15 -14.94 -7.97
N PRO A 344 -4.83 -14.24 -6.86
CA PRO A 344 -5.49 -13.00 -6.47
C PRO A 344 -5.54 -11.95 -7.59
N GLN A 345 -4.44 -11.84 -8.35
CA GLN A 345 -4.35 -10.89 -9.46
C GLN A 345 -5.40 -11.10 -10.56
N ASP A 346 -5.86 -12.33 -10.78
CA ASP A 346 -6.89 -12.62 -11.79
C ASP A 346 -8.25 -12.07 -11.33
N VAL A 347 -8.56 -12.19 -10.04
CA VAL A 347 -9.79 -11.63 -9.44
C VAL A 347 -9.74 -10.10 -9.46
N ALA A 348 -8.61 -9.51 -9.07
CA ALA A 348 -8.44 -8.05 -9.07
C ALA A 348 -8.58 -7.47 -10.48
N SER A 349 -7.99 -8.13 -11.49
CA SER A 349 -8.08 -7.69 -12.88
C SER A 349 -9.50 -7.80 -13.44
N TYR A 350 -10.22 -8.87 -13.09
CA TYR A 350 -11.63 -9.03 -13.46
C TYR A 350 -12.52 -7.95 -12.82
N LEU A 351 -12.33 -7.68 -11.52
CA LEU A 351 -13.13 -6.67 -10.83
C LEU A 351 -12.85 -5.26 -11.40
N ASP A 352 -11.60 -4.95 -11.70
CA ASP A 352 -11.18 -3.70 -12.33
C ASP A 352 -11.82 -3.51 -13.73
N SER A 353 -11.90 -4.58 -14.54
CA SER A 353 -12.59 -4.51 -15.84
C SER A 353 -14.09 -4.19 -15.74
N LYS A 354 -14.66 -4.30 -14.53
CA LYS A 354 -16.05 -4.00 -14.18
C LYS A 354 -16.20 -2.73 -13.32
N GLY A 355 -15.13 -1.93 -13.18
CA GLY A 355 -15.12 -0.68 -12.43
C GLY A 355 -15.01 -0.84 -10.91
N VAL A 356 -14.66 -2.02 -10.41
CA VAL A 356 -14.48 -2.30 -8.97
C VAL A 356 -13.00 -2.37 -8.62
N ALA A 357 -12.50 -1.33 -7.96
CA ALA A 357 -11.11 -1.25 -7.54
C ALA A 357 -10.89 -1.98 -6.20
N VAL A 358 -10.17 -3.09 -6.25
CA VAL A 358 -9.66 -3.84 -5.10
C VAL A 358 -8.15 -3.98 -5.21
N ARG A 359 -7.49 -4.53 -4.18
CA ARG A 359 -6.06 -4.81 -4.25
C ARG A 359 -5.78 -6.31 -4.24
N GLY A 360 -4.96 -6.79 -5.16
CA GLY A 360 -4.38 -8.13 -5.14
C GLY A 360 -2.89 -8.08 -4.74
N GLY A 361 -2.40 -9.12 -4.05
CA GLY A 361 -0.97 -9.32 -3.78
C GLY A 361 -0.65 -9.44 -2.29
N HIS A 362 0.56 -9.04 -1.91
CA HIS A 362 1.11 -9.20 -0.55
C HIS A 362 0.85 -8.00 0.38
N HIS A 363 0.29 -6.90 -0.14
CA HIS A 363 -0.09 -5.70 0.64
C HIS A 363 1.01 -5.11 1.53
N CYS A 364 2.26 -5.25 1.10
CA CYS A 364 3.44 -4.87 1.87
C CYS A 364 3.52 -5.55 3.26
N ALA A 365 3.08 -6.81 3.35
CA ALA A 365 3.11 -7.64 4.55
C ALA A 365 3.50 -9.08 4.18
N MET A 366 4.60 -9.25 3.43
CA MET A 366 5.07 -10.57 2.97
C MET A 366 5.25 -11.59 4.12
N PRO A 367 5.84 -11.23 5.28
CA PRO A 367 5.92 -12.17 6.41
C PRO A 367 4.55 -12.68 6.89
N LEU A 368 3.50 -11.87 6.77
CA LEU A 368 2.15 -12.30 7.08
C LEU A 368 1.60 -13.28 6.04
N MET A 369 1.94 -13.09 4.76
CA MET A 369 1.58 -14.03 3.69
C MET A 369 2.26 -15.38 3.92
N GLU A 370 3.56 -15.37 4.27
CA GLU A 370 4.32 -16.56 4.64
C GLU A 370 3.72 -17.28 5.86
N TYR A 371 3.33 -16.52 6.89
CA TYR A 371 2.69 -17.07 8.08
C TYR A 371 1.40 -17.84 7.78
N PHE A 372 0.57 -17.33 6.87
CA PHE A 372 -0.64 -18.01 6.42
C PHE A 372 -0.39 -19.03 5.30
N ALA A 373 0.86 -19.23 4.88
CA ALA A 373 1.26 -20.07 3.75
C ALA A 373 0.49 -19.74 2.45
N VAL A 374 0.30 -18.45 2.19
CA VAL A 374 -0.32 -17.92 0.96
C VAL A 374 0.67 -17.05 0.20
N GLN A 375 0.57 -16.99 -1.12
CA GLN A 375 1.43 -16.11 -1.93
C GLN A 375 0.96 -14.64 -1.92
N GLY A 376 -0.30 -14.43 -1.55
CA GLY A 376 -0.97 -13.14 -1.56
C GLY A 376 -2.46 -13.34 -1.31
N CYS A 377 -3.20 -12.24 -1.29
CA CYS A 377 -4.65 -12.27 -1.20
C CYS A 377 -5.31 -11.13 -1.98
N ILE A 378 -6.62 -11.21 -2.13
CA ILE A 378 -7.45 -10.05 -2.45
C ILE A 378 -7.75 -9.31 -1.16
N ARG A 379 -7.68 -7.99 -1.20
CA ARG A 379 -8.12 -7.10 -0.13
C ARG A 379 -9.19 -6.15 -0.62
N VAL A 380 -10.33 -6.20 0.05
CA VAL A 380 -11.44 -5.25 -0.04
C VAL A 380 -11.38 -4.40 1.23
N SER A 381 -11.32 -3.10 1.08
CA SER A 381 -11.25 -2.16 2.20
C SER A 381 -12.29 -1.06 2.03
N LEU A 382 -13.13 -0.87 3.04
CA LEU A 382 -14.25 0.07 3.07
C LEU A 382 -13.82 1.39 3.69
N ALA A 383 -14.58 2.43 3.38
CA ALA A 383 -14.50 3.76 3.96
C ALA A 383 -15.91 4.33 4.16
N LEU A 384 -15.99 5.47 4.85
CA LEU A 384 -17.25 6.16 5.18
C LEU A 384 -18.18 6.43 3.99
N TYR A 385 -17.67 6.53 2.76
CA TYR A 385 -18.48 6.78 1.58
C TYR A 385 -19.01 5.51 0.92
N ASN A 386 -18.48 4.33 1.26
CA ASN A 386 -18.90 3.09 0.61
C ASN A 386 -20.33 2.69 0.98
N THR A 387 -21.02 1.97 0.11
CA THR A 387 -22.44 1.64 0.30
C THR A 387 -22.72 0.14 0.32
N LYS A 388 -23.91 -0.22 0.80
CA LYS A 388 -24.39 -1.61 0.78
C LYS A 388 -24.56 -2.09 -0.68
N GLU A 389 -25.04 -1.22 -1.56
CA GLU A 389 -25.25 -1.50 -2.98
C GLU A 389 -23.93 -1.79 -3.71
N GLU A 390 -22.86 -1.06 -3.36
CA GLU A 390 -21.52 -1.34 -3.87
C GLU A 390 -21.02 -2.73 -3.43
N VAL A 391 -21.30 -3.12 -2.18
CA VAL A 391 -21.00 -4.46 -1.66
C VAL A 391 -21.82 -5.51 -2.40
N ASP A 392 -23.13 -5.28 -2.61
CA ASP A 392 -24.01 -6.19 -3.34
C ASP A 392 -23.53 -6.42 -4.79
N LYS A 393 -23.04 -5.35 -5.45
CA LYS A 393 -22.43 -5.43 -6.78
C LYS A 393 -21.12 -6.22 -6.76
N LEU A 394 -20.25 -6.02 -5.78
CA LEU A 394 -19.05 -6.84 -5.60
C LEU A 394 -19.38 -8.33 -5.45
N ILE A 395 -20.34 -8.67 -4.59
CA ILE A 395 -20.74 -10.07 -4.34
C ILE A 395 -21.32 -10.70 -5.61
N THR A 396 -22.12 -9.95 -6.37
CA THR A 396 -22.65 -10.40 -7.67
C THR A 396 -21.53 -10.68 -8.67
N LEU A 397 -20.55 -9.78 -8.76
CA LEU A 397 -19.40 -9.95 -9.66
C LEU A 397 -18.52 -11.14 -9.26
N LEU A 398 -18.29 -11.36 -7.97
CA LEU A 398 -17.55 -12.53 -7.49
C LEU A 398 -18.28 -13.83 -7.85
N LYS A 399 -19.60 -13.91 -7.69
CA LYS A 399 -20.39 -15.08 -8.13
C LYS A 399 -20.30 -15.33 -9.64
N SER A 400 -20.37 -14.27 -10.44
CA SER A 400 -20.19 -14.35 -11.90
C SER A 400 -18.80 -14.86 -12.27
N PHE A 401 -17.76 -14.31 -11.64
CA PHE A 401 -16.37 -14.75 -11.84
C PHE A 401 -16.19 -16.25 -11.54
N LEU A 402 -16.72 -16.73 -10.41
CA LEU A 402 -16.66 -18.14 -10.03
C LEU A 402 -17.33 -19.03 -11.08
N THR A 403 -18.54 -18.65 -11.53
CA THR A 403 -19.30 -19.39 -12.54
C THR A 403 -18.57 -19.45 -13.89
N GLU A 404 -17.99 -18.33 -14.32
CA GLU A 404 -17.22 -18.24 -15.57
C GLU A 404 -15.92 -19.05 -15.52
N ASN A 405 -15.25 -19.05 -14.36
CA ASN A 405 -14.01 -19.79 -14.15
C ASN A 405 -14.26 -21.31 -14.09
N GLU A 406 -15.35 -21.76 -13.47
CA GLU A 406 -15.77 -23.17 -13.49
C GLU A 406 -16.07 -23.65 -14.92
N ARG A 407 -16.91 -22.91 -15.67
CA ARG A 407 -17.19 -23.23 -17.08
C ARG A 407 -15.92 -23.29 -17.91
N SER A 408 -15.01 -22.36 -17.67
CA SER A 408 -13.70 -22.27 -18.33
C SER A 408 -12.76 -23.43 -18.02
N ASN A 409 -12.87 -24.06 -16.85
CA ASN A 409 -12.10 -25.23 -16.46
C ASN A 409 -12.72 -26.53 -17.00
N VAL A 410 -14.05 -26.62 -17.08
CA VAL A 410 -14.78 -27.77 -17.65
C VAL A 410 -14.64 -27.82 -19.17
N THR A 411 -14.66 -26.67 -19.85
CA THR A 411 -14.35 -26.56 -21.28
C THR A 411 -12.84 -26.49 -21.51
N ARG A 412 -12.14 -27.57 -21.16
CA ARG A 412 -10.78 -27.89 -21.65
C ARG A 412 -10.79 -28.28 -23.14
N LYS A 413 -11.69 -27.72 -23.96
CA LYS A 413 -11.51 -27.80 -25.42
C LYS A 413 -10.21 -27.08 -25.71
N THR A 414 -9.32 -27.72 -26.47
CA THR A 414 -8.11 -27.14 -27.02
C THR A 414 -8.52 -25.85 -27.73
N VAL A 415 -8.42 -24.71 -27.04
CA VAL A 415 -8.67 -23.42 -27.66
C VAL A 415 -7.45 -23.19 -28.55
N VAL A 416 -7.56 -23.62 -29.80
CA VAL A 416 -6.57 -23.31 -30.83
C VAL A 416 -6.80 -21.85 -31.19
N LEU A 417 -6.02 -20.96 -30.56
CA LEU A 417 -6.02 -19.55 -30.91
C LEU A 417 -5.21 -19.35 -32.19
N PRO A 418 -5.64 -18.45 -33.10
CA PRO A 418 -4.92 -18.15 -34.33
C PRO A 418 -3.49 -17.67 -34.04
N ASP A 419 -2.59 -17.89 -35.00
CA ASP A 419 -1.22 -17.38 -34.92
C ASP A 419 -1.17 -15.85 -34.96
N ASP A 420 -2.06 -15.24 -35.75
CA ASP A 420 -2.30 -13.80 -35.67
C ASP A 420 -3.43 -13.49 -34.68
N ILE A 421 -3.06 -12.82 -33.59
CA ILE A 421 -4.00 -12.40 -32.53
C ILE A 421 -4.57 -11.00 -32.78
N MET A 422 -4.09 -10.25 -33.78
CA MET A 422 -4.55 -8.88 -34.04
C MET A 422 -6.07 -8.79 -34.29
N PRO A 423 -6.68 -9.67 -35.11
CA PRO A 423 -8.12 -9.62 -35.35
C PRO A 423 -8.95 -9.80 -34.06
N LEU A 424 -8.47 -10.62 -33.11
CA LEU A 424 -9.16 -10.87 -31.84
C LEU A 424 -9.25 -9.60 -30.99
N PHE A 425 -8.16 -8.83 -30.92
CA PHE A 425 -8.12 -7.58 -30.16
C PHE A 425 -8.81 -6.43 -30.90
N ALA A 426 -8.76 -6.40 -32.22
CA ALA A 426 -9.49 -5.41 -33.03
C ALA A 426 -11.02 -5.53 -32.88
N GLN A 427 -11.53 -6.76 -32.71
CA GLN A 427 -12.97 -7.00 -32.45
C GLN A 427 -13.38 -6.67 -31.01
N ALA A 428 -12.44 -6.69 -30.06
CA ALA A 428 -12.68 -6.41 -28.65
C ALA A 428 -12.74 -4.89 -28.37
N LYS A 429 -13.95 -4.32 -28.51
CA LYS A 429 -14.17 -2.86 -28.37
C LYS A 429 -14.11 -2.31 -26.95
N SER A 430 -14.27 -3.15 -25.93
CA SER A 430 -14.21 -2.75 -24.52
C SER A 430 -13.00 -3.35 -23.81
N TRP A 431 -12.56 -2.71 -22.72
CA TRP A 431 -11.50 -3.27 -21.88
C TRP A 431 -11.86 -4.66 -21.37
N ASP A 432 -13.11 -4.87 -20.96
CA ASP A 432 -13.60 -6.18 -20.53
C ASP A 432 -13.44 -7.27 -21.60
N ALA A 433 -13.76 -6.94 -22.85
CA ALA A 433 -13.58 -7.87 -23.97
C ALA A 433 -12.09 -8.16 -24.23
N LYS A 434 -11.23 -7.15 -24.16
CA LYS A 434 -9.77 -7.31 -24.32
C LYS A 434 -9.17 -8.13 -23.19
N HIS A 435 -9.53 -7.84 -21.94
CA HIS A 435 -9.13 -8.60 -20.76
C HIS A 435 -9.49 -10.08 -20.93
N ARG A 436 -10.71 -10.38 -21.39
CA ARG A 436 -11.12 -11.76 -21.71
C ARG A 436 -10.21 -12.43 -22.74
N GLN A 437 -9.78 -11.73 -23.80
CA GLN A 437 -8.83 -12.28 -24.78
C GLN A 437 -7.47 -12.60 -24.14
N ILE A 438 -6.96 -11.72 -23.28
CA ILE A 438 -5.71 -11.96 -22.54
C ILE A 438 -5.84 -13.22 -21.66
N MET A 439 -6.94 -13.35 -20.92
CA MET A 439 -7.19 -14.52 -20.07
C MET A 439 -7.31 -15.83 -20.85
N LEU A 440 -7.88 -15.79 -22.07
CA LEU A 440 -7.96 -16.94 -22.97
C LEU A 440 -6.58 -17.32 -23.51
N LEU A 441 -5.77 -16.34 -23.93
CA LEU A 441 -4.38 -16.56 -24.35
C LEU A 441 -3.55 -17.20 -23.24
N GLY A 442 -3.76 -16.81 -21.98
CA GLY A 442 -3.05 -17.40 -20.85
C GLY A 442 -3.24 -18.92 -20.70
N LYS A 443 -4.29 -19.49 -21.28
CA LYS A 443 -4.52 -20.95 -21.30
C LYS A 443 -3.66 -21.69 -22.31
N THR A 444 -3.11 -21.00 -23.32
CA THR A 444 -2.28 -21.60 -24.37
C THR A 444 -0.79 -21.54 -24.04
N LEU A 445 -0.41 -20.93 -22.91
CA LEU A 445 0.99 -20.89 -22.49
C LEU A 445 1.48 -22.31 -22.20
N THR A 446 2.53 -22.74 -22.91
CA THR A 446 3.17 -24.03 -22.69
C THR A 446 3.92 -24.05 -21.35
N ALA A 447 3.96 -25.23 -20.72
CA ALA A 447 4.60 -25.37 -19.42
C ALA A 447 6.13 -25.17 -19.51
N MET A 448 6.68 -24.39 -18.58
CA MET A 448 8.12 -24.24 -18.36
C MET A 448 8.59 -25.27 -17.32
N PRO A 449 9.67 -26.03 -17.59
CA PRO A 449 10.28 -26.94 -16.61
C PRO A 449 10.66 -26.23 -15.30
N ASP A 450 10.46 -26.90 -14.16
CA ASP A 450 10.76 -26.32 -12.83
C ASP A 450 12.24 -25.96 -12.66
N ALA A 451 13.14 -26.74 -13.26
CA ALA A 451 14.58 -26.48 -13.24
C ALA A 451 14.98 -25.14 -13.87
N LEU A 452 14.12 -24.53 -14.69
CA LEU A 452 14.36 -23.23 -15.29
C LEU A 452 13.77 -22.07 -14.47
N LYS A 453 13.04 -22.32 -13.39
CA LYS A 453 12.43 -21.28 -12.55
C LYS A 453 13.42 -20.87 -11.45
N THR A 454 14.40 -20.06 -11.81
CA THR A 454 15.47 -19.60 -10.93
C THR A 454 15.41 -18.08 -10.76
N ASP A 455 16.19 -17.53 -9.84
CA ASP A 455 16.29 -16.07 -9.66
C ASP A 455 16.82 -15.38 -10.93
N GLU A 456 17.68 -16.05 -11.72
CA GLU A 456 18.18 -15.51 -12.99
C GLU A 456 17.09 -15.42 -14.05
N THR A 457 16.10 -16.32 -14.04
CA THR A 457 14.99 -16.31 -15.01
C THR A 457 13.77 -15.54 -14.51
N LEU A 458 13.73 -15.15 -13.23
CA LEU A 458 12.70 -14.26 -12.68
C LEU A 458 12.71 -12.88 -13.37
N VAL A 459 11.53 -12.35 -13.64
CA VAL A 459 11.35 -11.01 -14.23
C VAL A 459 11.10 -10.01 -13.11
N ASP A 460 12.07 -9.13 -12.89
CA ASP A 460 11.95 -8.03 -11.94
C ASP A 460 10.88 -7.01 -12.38
N GLY A 461 10.14 -6.46 -11.41
CA GLY A 461 9.18 -5.37 -11.66
C GLY A 461 7.78 -5.81 -12.07
N CYS A 462 7.44 -7.10 -11.94
CA CYS A 462 6.08 -7.61 -12.09
C CYS A 462 5.32 -7.65 -10.75
N GLU A 463 3.99 -7.44 -10.76
CA GLU A 463 3.13 -7.58 -9.55
C GLU A 463 2.90 -9.04 -9.10
N SER A 464 3.19 -9.98 -9.99
CA SER A 464 3.12 -11.42 -9.76
C SER A 464 4.33 -12.04 -10.42
N ASP A 465 4.93 -13.02 -9.78
CA ASP A 465 6.14 -13.65 -10.29
C ASP A 465 5.92 -14.20 -11.69
N ALA A 466 6.87 -13.86 -12.56
CA ALA A 466 6.96 -14.35 -13.91
C ALA A 466 8.39 -14.79 -14.17
N TRP A 467 8.58 -16.01 -14.66
CA TRP A 467 9.87 -16.52 -15.09
C TRP A 467 9.89 -16.54 -16.61
N LEU A 468 11.03 -16.13 -17.16
CA LEU A 468 11.26 -15.99 -18.59
C LEU A 468 12.66 -16.49 -18.91
N TYR A 469 12.74 -17.64 -19.58
CA TYR A 469 13.95 -18.21 -20.13
C TYR A 469 13.98 -17.98 -21.64
N VAL A 470 15.01 -17.29 -22.10
CA VAL A 470 15.18 -16.90 -23.51
C VAL A 470 16.53 -17.42 -23.97
N TYR A 471 16.56 -18.05 -25.14
CA TYR A 471 17.80 -18.50 -25.77
C TYR A 471 17.67 -18.42 -27.30
N VAL A 472 18.80 -18.47 -28.01
CA VAL A 472 18.86 -18.56 -29.47
C VAL A 472 19.15 -20.00 -29.85
N ASN A 473 18.35 -20.56 -30.76
CA ASN A 473 18.56 -21.93 -31.25
C ASN A 473 19.59 -21.97 -32.40
N ASP A 474 19.95 -23.18 -32.85
CA ASP A 474 20.92 -23.39 -33.94
C ASP A 474 20.49 -22.81 -35.29
N LYS A 475 19.20 -22.45 -35.44
CA LYS A 475 18.64 -21.77 -36.63
C LYS A 475 18.71 -20.25 -36.53
N ASN A 476 19.37 -19.71 -35.50
CA ASN A 476 19.44 -18.29 -35.21
C ASN A 476 18.06 -17.64 -34.95
N GLU A 477 17.16 -18.42 -34.34
CA GLU A 477 15.82 -17.99 -33.93
C GLU A 477 15.73 -17.85 -32.41
N VAL A 478 14.96 -16.86 -31.95
CA VAL A 478 14.72 -16.62 -30.52
C VAL A 478 13.66 -17.59 -30.01
N VAL A 479 13.99 -18.38 -28.99
CA VAL A 479 13.08 -19.29 -28.30
C VAL A 479 12.80 -18.79 -26.90
N ILE A 480 11.51 -18.74 -26.53
CA ILE A 480 11.02 -18.20 -25.27
C ILE A 480 10.22 -19.27 -24.53
N GLN A 481 10.68 -19.63 -23.35
CA GLN A 481 9.90 -20.38 -22.35
C GLN A 481 9.54 -19.46 -21.20
N ALA A 482 8.29 -19.54 -20.75
CA ALA A 482 7.81 -18.64 -19.71
C ALA A 482 6.81 -19.31 -18.78
N PHE A 483 6.73 -18.80 -17.56
CA PHE A 483 5.77 -19.25 -16.56
C PHE A 483 5.35 -18.09 -15.67
N SER A 484 4.09 -18.08 -15.28
CA SER A 484 3.57 -17.28 -14.18
C SER A 484 2.43 -18.05 -13.54
N GLN A 485 2.07 -17.75 -12.29
CA GLN A 485 0.90 -18.36 -11.66
C GLN A 485 -0.39 -17.61 -12.01
N ALA A 486 -0.30 -16.29 -12.22
CA ALA A 486 -1.42 -15.44 -12.62
C ALA A 486 -1.81 -15.67 -14.09
N LYS A 487 -3.07 -16.03 -14.37
CA LYS A 487 -3.56 -16.26 -15.74
C LYS A 487 -3.43 -15.00 -16.60
N ILE A 488 -3.64 -13.81 -16.03
CA ILE A 488 -3.47 -12.54 -16.75
C ILE A 488 -2.03 -12.36 -17.25
N ILE A 489 -1.04 -12.67 -16.40
CA ILE A 489 0.39 -12.57 -16.76
C ILE A 489 0.76 -13.64 -17.78
N LYS A 490 0.22 -14.87 -17.65
CA LYS A 490 0.35 -15.89 -18.71
C LYS A 490 -0.14 -15.38 -20.05
N GLY A 491 -1.28 -14.69 -20.08
CA GLY A 491 -1.83 -14.10 -21.30
C GLY A 491 -0.90 -13.06 -21.92
N LEU A 492 -0.35 -12.15 -21.10
CA LEU A 492 0.62 -11.16 -21.55
C LEU A 492 1.92 -11.80 -22.06
N LEU A 493 2.40 -12.87 -21.42
CA LEU A 493 3.55 -13.66 -21.89
C LEU A 493 3.27 -14.29 -23.25
N VAL A 494 2.08 -14.85 -23.46
CA VAL A 494 1.67 -15.43 -24.76
C VAL A 494 1.59 -14.35 -25.85
N ILE A 495 1.11 -13.15 -25.53
CA ILE A 495 1.09 -12.02 -26.48
C ILE A 495 2.51 -11.69 -26.95
N VAL A 496 3.46 -11.63 -26.03
CA VAL A 496 4.88 -11.42 -26.36
C VAL A 496 5.43 -12.60 -27.17
N GLN A 497 5.12 -13.84 -26.81
CA GLN A 497 5.56 -15.02 -27.56
C GLN A 497 5.00 -15.03 -28.99
N LYS A 498 3.74 -14.67 -29.21
CA LYS A 498 3.15 -14.61 -30.56
C LYS A 498 3.83 -13.56 -31.45
N ALA A 499 4.37 -12.49 -30.87
CA ALA A 499 5.10 -11.49 -31.61
C ALA A 499 6.48 -11.98 -32.09
N VAL A 500 7.24 -12.66 -31.24
CA VAL A 500 8.70 -12.83 -31.47
C VAL A 500 9.26 -14.24 -31.25
N ASN A 501 8.49 -15.19 -30.70
CA ASN A 501 8.96 -16.56 -30.48
C ASN A 501 9.15 -17.30 -31.82
N ASN A 502 10.23 -18.06 -31.95
CA ASN A 502 10.68 -18.71 -33.17
C ASN A 502 10.83 -17.75 -34.36
N LYS A 503 11.23 -16.49 -34.10
CA LYS A 503 11.59 -15.52 -35.15
C LYS A 503 13.10 -15.32 -35.20
N PRO A 504 13.66 -15.00 -36.39
CA PRO A 504 15.09 -14.71 -36.52
C PRO A 504 15.53 -13.57 -35.58
N VAL A 505 16.74 -13.66 -35.03
CA VAL A 505 17.31 -12.64 -34.14
C VAL A 505 17.19 -11.21 -34.71
N GLN A 506 17.46 -11.04 -36.01
CA GLN A 506 17.37 -9.73 -36.69
C GLN A 506 15.94 -9.16 -36.76
N TYR A 507 14.94 -10.04 -36.86
CA TYR A 507 13.54 -9.63 -36.77
C TYR A 507 13.22 -9.11 -35.37
N VAL A 508 13.61 -9.86 -34.34
CA VAL A 508 13.29 -9.50 -32.95
C VAL A 508 14.01 -8.20 -32.51
N LYS A 509 15.24 -7.96 -32.99
CA LYS A 509 15.97 -6.69 -32.76
C LYS A 509 15.25 -5.48 -33.34
N SER A 510 14.66 -5.62 -34.53
CA SER A 510 13.96 -4.53 -35.22
C SER A 510 12.46 -4.45 -34.89
N PHE A 511 11.93 -5.41 -34.11
CA PHE A 511 10.51 -5.44 -33.75
C PHE A 511 10.14 -4.32 -32.76
N ASP A 512 9.16 -3.51 -33.17
CA ASP A 512 8.61 -2.42 -32.36
C ASP A 512 7.48 -2.93 -31.45
N PHE A 513 7.86 -3.35 -30.25
CA PHE A 513 6.91 -3.79 -29.22
C PHE A 513 5.92 -2.70 -28.79
N ASN A 514 6.33 -1.43 -28.76
CA ASN A 514 5.44 -0.35 -28.33
C ASN A 514 4.30 -0.19 -29.33
N LYS A 515 4.64 -0.08 -30.61
CA LYS A 515 3.64 -0.02 -31.69
C LYS A 515 2.74 -1.26 -31.72
N TYR A 516 3.30 -2.44 -31.46
CA TYR A 516 2.55 -3.70 -31.38
C TYR A 516 1.52 -3.67 -30.23
N PHE A 517 1.92 -3.28 -29.03
CA PHE A 517 1.01 -3.19 -27.88
C PHE A 517 -0.03 -2.08 -28.02
N ASP A 518 0.32 -0.96 -28.67
CA ASP A 518 -0.61 0.11 -29.00
C ASP A 518 -1.66 -0.35 -30.01
N SER A 519 -1.27 -1.15 -31.01
CA SER A 519 -2.18 -1.73 -32.00
C SER A 519 -3.17 -2.71 -31.38
N LEU A 520 -2.76 -3.43 -30.33
CA LEU A 520 -3.65 -4.26 -29.50
C LEU A 520 -4.49 -3.41 -28.52
N GLY A 521 -4.14 -2.13 -28.37
CA GLY A 521 -4.69 -1.20 -27.39
C GLY A 521 -4.57 -1.73 -25.97
N LEU A 522 -3.40 -2.27 -25.60
CA LEU A 522 -3.11 -2.82 -24.27
C LEU A 522 -2.60 -1.77 -23.30
N LEU A 523 -1.63 -0.95 -23.73
CA LEU A 523 -0.94 0.01 -22.84
C LEU A 523 -1.88 1.06 -22.25
N GLN A 524 -2.99 1.35 -22.93
CA GLN A 524 -4.00 2.32 -22.50
C GLN A 524 -4.85 1.82 -21.33
N HIS A 525 -4.89 0.50 -21.10
CA HIS A 525 -5.79 -0.13 -20.12
C HIS A 525 -5.06 -0.98 -19.08
N LEU A 526 -3.80 -1.34 -19.30
CA LEU A 526 -2.99 -1.97 -18.28
C LEU A 526 -2.60 -0.94 -17.22
N SER A 527 -2.72 -1.31 -15.94
CA SER A 527 -2.17 -0.53 -14.84
C SER A 527 -0.67 -0.25 -15.07
N PRO A 528 -0.10 0.86 -14.58
CA PRO A 528 1.32 1.18 -14.75
C PRO A 528 2.26 0.03 -14.35
N SER A 529 1.95 -0.68 -13.27
CA SER A 529 2.76 -1.81 -12.80
C SER A 529 2.75 -2.99 -13.79
N ARG A 530 1.58 -3.36 -14.33
CA ARG A 530 1.46 -4.37 -15.39
C ARG A 530 2.11 -3.93 -16.70
N GLY A 531 1.99 -2.65 -17.05
CA GLY A 531 2.70 -2.06 -18.19
C GLY A 531 4.22 -2.18 -18.02
N ASN A 532 4.73 -1.85 -16.83
CA ASN A 532 6.15 -1.99 -16.49
C ASN A 532 6.60 -3.45 -16.53
N GLY A 533 5.80 -4.39 -16.00
CA GLY A 533 6.09 -5.82 -16.07
C GLY A 533 6.15 -6.33 -17.52
N LEU A 534 5.22 -5.90 -18.38
CA LEU A 534 5.24 -6.21 -19.81
C LEU A 534 6.51 -5.66 -20.50
N LEU A 535 6.92 -4.44 -20.16
CA LEU A 535 8.16 -3.84 -20.67
C LEU A 535 9.40 -4.55 -20.10
N ALA A 536 9.38 -5.02 -18.86
CA ALA A 536 10.47 -5.78 -18.25
C ALA A 536 10.68 -7.12 -18.96
N ILE A 537 9.59 -7.82 -19.33
CA ILE A 537 9.62 -9.02 -20.17
C ILE A 537 10.34 -8.72 -21.50
N VAL A 538 9.93 -7.65 -22.19
CA VAL A 538 10.55 -7.22 -23.47
C VAL A 538 12.02 -6.89 -23.30
N ASN A 539 12.38 -6.15 -22.25
CA ASN A 539 13.77 -5.76 -21.98
C ASN A 539 14.65 -6.98 -21.72
N LYS A 540 14.15 -8.00 -21.03
CA LYS A 540 14.88 -9.25 -20.79
C LYS A 540 15.15 -10.01 -22.09
N ILE A 541 14.16 -10.09 -22.99
CA ILE A 541 14.33 -10.66 -24.34
C ILE A 541 15.42 -9.90 -25.10
N LYS A 542 15.35 -8.56 -25.13
CA LYS A 542 16.33 -7.72 -25.83
C LYS A 542 17.75 -7.87 -25.27
N ARG A 543 17.91 -8.00 -23.96
CA ARG A 543 19.22 -8.23 -23.33
C ARG A 543 19.85 -9.53 -23.81
N VAL A 544 19.14 -10.65 -23.77
CA VAL A 544 19.65 -11.95 -24.21
C VAL A 544 20.08 -11.91 -25.68
N ILE A 545 19.28 -11.27 -26.53
CA ILE A 545 19.57 -11.12 -27.96
C ILE A 545 20.76 -10.19 -28.25
N ALA A 546 21.05 -9.23 -27.37
CA ALA A 546 22.23 -8.36 -27.51
C ALA A 546 23.53 -9.13 -27.24
N TYR A 547 23.49 -10.15 -26.38
CA TYR A 547 24.67 -10.98 -26.04
C TYR A 547 24.90 -12.15 -27.02
N SER A 548 23.99 -12.43 -27.95
CA SER A 548 24.18 -13.50 -28.95
C SER A 548 24.99 -13.06 -30.19
N ASP A 549 25.47 -11.82 -30.23
CA ASP A 549 26.37 -11.29 -31.29
C ASP A 549 27.87 -11.43 -30.95
N THR A 550 28.19 -11.92 -29.75
CA THR A 550 29.54 -12.27 -29.28
C THR A 550 29.67 -13.77 -29.14
#